data_AF-A0A178X201-F1
#
_entry.id   AF-A0A178X201-F1
#
_cell.length_a   1.000
_cell.length_b   1.000
_cell.length_c   1.000
_cell.angle_alpha   90.00
_cell.angle_beta   90.00
_cell.angle_gamma   90.00
#
_symmetry.space_group_name_H-M   'P 1'
#
loop_
_entity.id
_entity.type
_entity.pdbx_description
1 polymer ?
#
loop_
_entity_poly.entity_id
_entity_poly.type
_entity_poly.pdbx_seq_one_letter_code
_entity_poly.pdbx_strand_id
1 'polypeptide(L)' 'MIPGWPYSFVAALETGRTSWTAVLDAIRLGPAHDATSVTAAQLREVVGRIVDADHWQPGDPSVLIVADAGYDLARLA' A
#
# COMPACT_ATOMS: atom_id res chain seq x y z
N MET A 1 16.16 -6.02 -2.43
CA MET A 1 15.26 -7.19 -2.45
C MET A 1 16.10 -8.43 -2.20
N ILE A 2 15.79 -9.25 -1.19
CA ILE A 2 16.53 -10.50 -0.93
C ILE A 2 15.96 -11.56 -1.87
N PRO A 3 16.75 -12.12 -2.81
CA PRO A 3 16.25 -13.13 -3.73
C PRO A 3 15.56 -14.28 -3.00
N GLY A 4 14.34 -14.62 -3.42
CA GLY A 4 13.52 -15.68 -2.82
C GLY A 4 12.62 -15.24 -1.66
N TRP A 5 12.67 -13.98 -1.23
CA TRP A 5 11.81 -13.44 -0.16
C TRP A 5 11.07 -12.17 -0.62
N PRO A 6 10.19 -12.26 -1.63
CA PRO A 6 9.42 -11.11 -2.08
C PRO A 6 8.27 -10.79 -1.11
N TYR A 7 8.08 -9.50 -0.85
CA TYR A 7 7.00 -8.97 -0.02
C TYR A 7 6.39 -7.72 -0.67
N SER A 8 5.09 -7.56 -0.47
CA SER A 8 4.35 -6.32 -0.74
C SER A 8 4.08 -5.63 0.60
N PHE A 9 4.51 -4.38 0.76
CA PHE A 9 4.33 -3.61 1.99
C PHE A 9 3.57 -2.33 1.70
N VAL A 10 2.68 -1.94 2.61
CA VAL A 10 2.03 -0.63 2.60
C VAL A 10 2.48 0.12 3.85
N ALA A 11 2.93 1.36 3.69
CA ALA A 11 3.34 2.21 4.78
C ALA A 11 2.63 3.57 4.69
N ALA A 12 2.19 4.09 5.84
CA ALA A 12 1.81 5.47 5.99
C ALA A 12 3.07 6.35 5.99
N LEU A 13 2.99 7.48 5.29
CA LEU A 13 4.04 8.48 5.23
C LEU A 13 3.51 9.78 5.86
N GLU A 14 4.30 10.39 6.73
CA GLU A 14 3.98 11.72 7.23
C GLU A 14 4.14 12.76 6.11
N THR A 15 3.22 13.72 6.04
CA THR A 15 3.38 14.89 5.17
C THR A 15 4.39 15.85 5.81
N GLY A 16 5.60 15.96 5.26
CA GLY A 16 6.60 16.90 5.81
C GLY A 16 8.04 16.60 5.41
N ARG A 17 8.99 17.25 6.12
CA ARG A 17 10.43 17.03 5.96
C ARG A 17 11.01 16.00 6.95
N THR A 18 10.13 15.28 7.62
CA THR A 18 10.45 14.21 8.56
C THR A 18 10.40 12.87 7.81
N SER A 19 11.25 11.93 8.22
CA SER A 19 11.28 10.59 7.61
C SER A 19 10.36 9.61 8.35
N TRP A 20 9.29 10.09 8.97
CA TRP A 20 8.39 9.22 9.72
C TRP A 20 7.55 8.38 8.76
N THR A 21 7.65 7.08 8.97
CA THR A 21 6.88 6.07 8.24
C THR A 21 6.35 5.05 9.23
N ALA A 22 5.15 4.52 8.96
CA ALA A 22 4.56 3.44 9.75
C ALA A 22 4.09 2.33 8.80
N VAL A 23 4.60 1.11 8.97
CA VAL A 23 4.14 -0.04 8.19
C VAL A 23 2.71 -0.38 8.63
N LEU A 24 1.77 -0.30 7.69
CA LEU A 24 0.35 -0.59 7.91
C LEU A 24 0.03 -2.05 7.60
N ASP A 25 0.70 -2.63 6.60
CA ASP A 25 0.44 -3.99 6.16
C ASP A 25 1.64 -4.61 5.42
N ALA A 26 1.74 -5.95 5.47
CA ALA A 26 2.82 -6.71 4.85
C ALA A 26 2.31 -8.08 4.37
N ILE A 27 2.48 -8.38 3.08
CA ILE A 27 2.10 -9.66 2.49
C ILE A 27 3.35 -10.33 1.91
N ARG A 28 3.59 -11.58 2.30
CA ARG A 28 4.59 -12.43 1.67
C ARG A 28 4.08 -12.91 0.31
N LEU A 29 4.86 -12.68 -0.74
CA LEU A 29 4.49 -13.13 -2.08
C LEU A 29 4.98 -14.56 -2.32
N GLY A 30 4.05 -15.43 -2.73
CA GLY A 30 4.37 -16.78 -3.18
C GLY A 30 4.69 -16.81 -4.68
N PRO A 31 5.31 -17.88 -5.19
CA PRO A 31 5.68 -18.00 -6.60
C PRO A 31 4.50 -17.91 -7.59
N ALA A 32 3.28 -18.22 -7.14
CA ALA A 32 2.07 -18.19 -7.95
C ALA A 32 1.31 -16.85 -7.88
N HIS A 33 1.74 -15.91 -7.03
CA HIS A 33 1.07 -14.63 -6.89
C HIS A 33 1.45 -13.68 -8.03
N ASP A 34 0.44 -13.08 -8.67
CA ASP A 34 0.65 -11.87 -9.46
C ASP A 34 0.84 -10.70 -8.49
N ALA A 35 2.06 -10.17 -8.42
CA ALA A 35 2.41 -9.12 -7.46
C ALA A 35 1.49 -7.90 -7.57
N THR A 36 1.16 -7.48 -8.79
CA THR A 36 0.27 -6.34 -9.03
C THR A 36 -1.14 -6.57 -8.50
N SER A 37 -1.72 -7.74 -8.76
CA SER A 37 -3.04 -8.09 -8.23
C SER A 37 -3.04 -8.14 -6.70
N VAL A 38 -1.98 -8.69 -6.08
CA VAL A 38 -1.84 -8.69 -4.62
C VAL A 38 -1.75 -7.27 -4.07
N THR A 39 -0.91 -6.41 -4.65
CA THR A 39 -0.79 -5.01 -4.22
C THR A 39 -2.10 -4.25 -4.37
N ALA A 40 -2.83 -4.43 -5.48
CA ALA A 40 -4.11 -3.78 -5.68
C ALA A 40 -5.17 -4.23 -4.66
N ALA A 41 -5.20 -5.52 -4.31
CA ALA A 41 -6.08 -6.03 -3.26
C ALA A 41 -5.67 -5.49 -1.88
N GLN A 42 -4.37 -5.51 -1.57
CA GLN A 42 -3.81 -5.03 -0.31
C GLN A 42 -4.11 -3.54 -0.09
N LEU A 43 -3.98 -2.70 -1.13
CA LEU A 43 -4.31 -1.27 -1.06
C LEU A 43 -5.79 -1.05 -0.76
N ARG A 44 -6.70 -1.79 -1.42
CA ARG A 44 -8.14 -1.69 -1.16
C ARG A 44 -8.49 -2.10 0.27
N GLU A 45 -7.87 -3.16 0.77
CA GLU A 45 -8.07 -3.62 2.15
C GLU A 45 -7.54 -2.61 3.19
N VAL A 46 -6.34 -2.07 2.99
CA VAL A 46 -5.76 -1.05 3.89
C VAL A 46 -6.62 0.22 3.89
N VAL A 47 -7.01 0.72 2.71
CA VAL A 47 -7.89 1.89 2.63
C VAL A 47 -9.24 1.62 3.27
N GLY A 48 -9.83 0.44 3.04
CA GLY A 48 -11.08 0.03 3.69
C GLY A 48 -10.96 0.10 5.22
N ARG A 49 -9.91 -0.48 5.80
CA ARG A 49 -9.66 -0.44 7.26
C ARG A 49 -9.45 0.98 7.79
N ILE A 50 -8.86 1.88 7.01
CA ILE A 50 -8.69 3.30 7.38
C ILE A 50 -10.07 3.99 7.46
N VAL A 51 -10.94 3.75 6.47
CA VAL A 51 -12.29 4.31 6.45
C VAL A 51 -13.14 3.73 7.57
N ASP A 52 -13.11 2.40 7.76
CA ASP A 52 -13.88 1.71 8.81
C ASP A 52 -13.47 2.15 10.24
N ALA A 53 -12.23 2.65 10.39
CA ALA A 53 -11.71 3.19 11.65
C ALA A 53 -11.94 4.71 11.81
N ASP A 54 -12.74 5.33 10.93
CA ASP A 54 -13.03 6.77 10.92
C ASP A 54 -11.79 7.67 10.76
N HIS A 55 -10.67 7.13 10.28
CA HIS A 55 -9.44 7.90 10.02
C HIS A 55 -9.49 8.70 8.71
N TRP A 56 -10.46 8.40 7.85
CA TRP A 56 -10.78 9.18 6.65
C TRP A 56 -12.30 9.26 6.50
N GLN A 57 -12.82 10.43 6.20
CA GLN A 57 -14.25 10.71 6.09
C GLN A 57 -14.59 11.52 4.82
N PRO A 58 -15.84 11.46 4.34
CA PRO A 58 -16.28 12.30 3.23
C PRO A 58 -16.03 13.80 3.53
N GLY A 59 -15.21 14.43 2.69
CA GLY A 59 -14.77 15.82 2.86
C GLY A 59 -13.28 15.94 3.18
N ASP A 60 -12.63 14.87 3.63
CA ASP A 60 -11.18 14.80 3.75
C ASP A 60 -10.51 14.76 2.37
N PRO A 61 -9.26 15.22 2.25
CA PRO A 61 -8.48 15.05 1.02
C PRO A 61 -8.40 13.58 0.61
N SER A 62 -8.38 13.32 -0.70
CA SER A 62 -8.21 11.95 -1.23
C SER A 62 -6.94 11.31 -0.68
N VAL A 63 -7.02 10.01 -0.36
CA VAL A 63 -5.85 9.22 0.02
C VAL A 63 -4.86 9.18 -1.16
N LEU A 64 -3.66 9.72 -0.94
CA LEU A 64 -2.58 9.69 -1.93
C LEU A 64 -1.81 8.37 -1.80
N ILE A 65 -1.84 7.56 -2.86
CA ILE A 65 -1.01 6.36 -2.96
C ILE A 65 0.22 6.69 -3.82
N VAL A 66 1.41 6.41 -3.27
CA VAL A 66 2.69 6.53 -3.98
C VAL A 66 3.32 5.15 -4.03
N ALA A 67 3.79 4.74 -5.20
CA ALA A 67 4.51 3.49 -5.39
C ALA A 67 5.97 3.77 -5.77
N ASP A 68 6.87 2.90 -5.32
CA ASP A 68 8.26 2.91 -5.76
C ASP A 68 8.39 2.51 -7.24
N ALA A 69 9.55 2.75 -7.83
CA ALA A 69 9.82 2.33 -9.20
C ALA A 69 9.65 0.80 -9.35
N GLY A 70 8.85 0.39 -10.35
CA GLY A 70 8.64 -1.03 -10.69
C GLY A 70 7.22 -1.56 -10.44
N TYR A 71 6.33 -0.78 -9.84
CA TYR A 71 4.91 -1.12 -9.80
C TYR A 71 4.19 -0.71 -11.09
N ASP A 72 3.35 -1.62 -11.60
CA ASP A 72 2.46 -1.33 -12.73
C ASP A 72 1.22 -0.57 -12.25
N LEU A 73 1.35 0.76 -12.15
CA LEU A 73 0.28 1.66 -11.69
C LEU A 73 -0.99 1.58 -12.56
N ALA A 74 -0.86 1.29 -13.86
CA ALA A 74 -2.02 1.22 -14.75
C ALA A 74 -2.93 0.02 -14.42
N ARG A 75 -2.34 -1.04 -13.87
CA ARG A 75 -3.05 -2.24 -13.41
C ARG A 75 -3.49 -2.17 -11.94
N LEU A 76 -3.19 -1.10 -11.22
CA LEU A 76 -3.66 -0.90 -9.84
C LEU A 76 -5.06 -0.29 -9.74
N ALA A 77 -5.58 0.28 -10.83
CA ALA A 77 -6.93 0.83 -10.91
C ALA A 77 -8.01 -0.25 -10.64
#